data_AF-A0A1A9H9Q1-F1
#
_entry.id   AF-A0A1A9H9Q1-F1
#
_cell.length_a   1.000
_cell.length_b   1.000
_cell.length_c   1.000
_cell.angle_alpha   90.00
_cell.angle_beta   90.00
_cell.angle_gamma   90.00
#
_symmetry.space_group_name_H-M   'P 1'
#
loop_
_entity.id
_entity.type
_entity.pdbx_description
1 polymer ?
#
loop_
_entity_poly.entity_id
_entity_poly.type
_entity_poly.pdbx_seq_one_letter_code
_entity_poly.pdbx_strand_id
1 'polypeptide(L)'
;MKKPYRKISDYAIVGGLSALVMVSIVGCKSNADDKPKEQSSLSQSVQKGAFVILEEQKDKSYKVVEEYPSSRTHIIVRDLQGNERVLSNEEIQKLIKEEEAKIDNGTSKLIQPNNGGSGGSNESSGFGLGSAILGSAAGAILGSYIGNKLFNNPNYQQNAQRTYKSPQAYQRSQNSFSKSAPSASSMGGASKGQSGFFGSSRPTSSPAVSSGTRGFNA
;
A
#
# COMPACT_ATOMS: atom_id res chain seq x y z
N MET A 1 1.58 33.53 72.14
CA MET A 1 1.46 33.01 70.76
C MET A 1 1.17 31.51 70.83
N LYS A 2 0.05 31.05 70.26
CA LYS A 2 -0.49 29.69 70.40
C LYS A 2 -0.07 28.83 69.20
N LYS A 3 0.47 27.63 69.45
CA LYS A 3 0.69 26.57 68.46
C LYS A 3 -0.64 25.89 68.11
N PRO A 4 -0.79 25.42 66.86
CA PRO A 4 -1.23 24.02 66.71
C PRO A 4 -0.46 23.26 65.62
N TYR A 5 -0.01 22.05 65.97
CA TYR A 5 0.50 21.04 65.04
C TYR A 5 -0.66 20.50 64.18
N ARG A 6 -0.45 20.36 62.86
CA ARG A 6 -1.36 19.63 61.96
C ARG A 6 -0.65 18.47 61.27
N LYS A 7 -1.42 17.39 61.12
CA LYS A 7 -1.04 16.07 60.62
C LYS A 7 -0.56 16.13 59.17
N ILE A 8 0.45 15.32 58.85
CA ILE A 8 0.86 15.02 57.47
C ILE A 8 0.04 13.80 57.06
N SER A 9 -0.82 13.97 56.05
CA SER A 9 -1.62 12.90 55.45
C SER A 9 -1.02 12.57 54.09
N ASP A 10 -0.82 11.28 53.85
CA ASP A 10 -0.32 10.72 52.60
C ASP A 10 -1.06 11.25 51.37
N TYR A 11 -0.31 11.81 50.41
CA TYR A 11 -0.81 12.07 49.05
C TYR A 11 -0.40 10.90 48.16
N ALA A 12 -1.33 9.96 48.01
CA ALA A 12 -1.23 8.89 47.03
C ALA A 12 -1.52 9.44 45.62
N ILE A 13 -0.50 9.35 44.76
CA ILE A 13 -0.52 8.59 43.51
C ILE A 13 -1.53 8.99 42.42
N VAL A 14 -0.95 9.27 41.24
CA VAL A 14 -1.38 8.84 39.89
C VAL A 14 -2.11 9.86 39.01
N GLY A 15 -1.36 10.31 37.98
CA GLY A 15 -1.68 10.02 36.59
C GLY A 15 -2.74 10.90 35.93
N GLY A 16 -2.39 12.14 35.61
CA GLY A 16 -3.17 12.95 34.67
C GLY A 16 -2.97 12.46 33.23
N LEU A 17 -3.92 11.71 32.70
CA LEU A 17 -4.05 11.46 31.25
C LEU A 17 -5.44 11.91 30.81
N SER A 18 -5.41 12.94 29.97
CA SER A 18 -6.52 13.63 29.33
C SER A 18 -7.38 12.67 28.51
N ALA A 19 -8.67 12.62 28.82
CA ALA A 19 -9.68 11.92 28.02
C ALA A 19 -10.04 12.75 26.78
N LEU A 20 -9.55 12.34 25.61
CA LEU A 20 -10.00 12.87 24.32
C LEU A 20 -11.15 11.98 23.83
N VAL A 21 -12.37 12.48 23.98
CA VAL A 21 -13.60 11.81 23.52
C VAL A 21 -13.69 11.97 22.01
N MET A 22 -13.54 10.87 21.25
CA MET A 22 -13.87 10.83 19.83
C MET A 22 -15.17 10.03 19.60
N VAL A 23 -16.06 10.69 18.87
CA VAL A 23 -17.48 10.40 18.62
C VAL A 23 -17.69 9.02 18.00
N SER A 24 -18.50 8.19 18.66
CA SER A 24 -19.05 6.96 18.10
C SER A 24 -20.37 7.26 17.36
N ILE A 25 -20.37 7.14 16.04
CA ILE A 25 -21.61 6.88 15.30
C ILE A 25 -21.91 5.39 15.44
N VAL A 26 -22.95 5.12 16.22
CA VAL A 26 -23.59 3.82 16.43
C VAL A 26 -24.34 3.42 15.16
N GLY A 27 -24.12 2.19 14.68
CA GLY A 27 -24.83 1.62 13.54
C GLY A 27 -24.66 0.10 13.37
N CYS A 28 -25.25 -0.67 14.28
CA CYS A 28 -25.66 -2.10 14.20
C CYS A 28 -24.58 -3.18 13.89
N LYS A 29 -24.01 -3.89 14.87
CA LYS A 29 -24.53 -5.01 15.70
C LYS A 29 -24.43 -6.39 15.03
N SER A 30 -23.33 -7.12 15.28
CA SER A 30 -23.33 -8.36 16.10
C SER A 30 -22.09 -9.27 15.90
N ASN A 31 -21.61 -9.75 17.05
CA ASN A 31 -20.79 -10.95 17.31
C ASN A 31 -19.26 -10.88 17.19
N ALA A 32 -18.66 -11.55 18.18
CA ALA A 32 -17.27 -11.57 18.56
C ALA A 32 -16.33 -12.24 17.54
N ASP A 33 -15.03 -12.00 17.75
CA ASP A 33 -13.86 -12.44 16.99
C ASP A 33 -13.59 -11.70 15.67
N ASP A 34 -12.71 -10.69 15.70
CA ASP A 34 -11.93 -10.33 14.52
C ASP A 34 -10.59 -9.69 14.93
N LYS A 35 -9.51 -10.42 14.64
CA LYS A 35 -8.13 -9.96 14.62
C LYS A 35 -7.97 -8.82 13.58
N PRO A 36 -6.91 -8.00 13.63
CA PRO A 36 -6.65 -6.99 12.61
C PRO A 36 -6.55 -7.62 11.21
N LYS A 37 -7.56 -7.39 10.36
CA LYS A 37 -7.56 -7.74 8.93
C LYS A 37 -6.72 -6.72 8.14
N GLU A 38 -5.40 -6.82 8.25
CA GLU A 38 -4.44 -6.12 7.38
C GLU A 38 -3.37 -7.09 6.83
N GLN A 39 -3.67 -8.39 6.76
CA GLN A 39 -2.70 -9.41 6.34
C GLN A 39 -3.17 -10.30 5.16
N SER A 40 -4.43 -10.16 4.71
CA SER A 40 -5.00 -11.06 3.69
C SER A 40 -4.65 -10.69 2.24
N SER A 41 -4.16 -9.49 1.97
CA SER A 41 -3.76 -9.06 0.61
C SER A 41 -2.39 -9.58 0.18
N LEU A 42 -1.49 -9.92 1.13
CA LEU A 42 -0.20 -10.54 0.85
C LEU A 42 -0.28 -12.06 0.63
N SER A 43 -1.25 -12.75 1.24
CA SER A 43 -1.33 -14.22 1.16
C SER A 43 -1.90 -14.72 -0.18
N GLN A 44 -2.72 -13.92 -0.87
CA GLN A 44 -3.32 -14.28 -2.16
C GLN A 44 -2.40 -13.99 -3.37
N SER A 45 -1.40 -13.12 -3.21
CA SER A 45 -0.34 -12.95 -4.21
C SER A 45 0.67 -14.09 -4.22
N VAL A 46 0.71 -14.94 -3.19
CA VAL A 46 1.60 -16.11 -3.15
C VAL A 46 1.26 -17.16 -4.23
N GLN A 47 0.01 -17.21 -4.69
CA GLN A 47 -0.43 -18.21 -5.69
C GLN A 47 -0.31 -17.74 -7.14
N LYS A 48 0.06 -16.48 -7.39
CA LYS A 48 0.13 -15.90 -8.74
C LYS A 48 1.51 -15.28 -8.97
N GLY A 49 2.09 -15.51 -10.14
CA GLY A 49 3.35 -14.88 -10.54
C GLY A 49 3.21 -13.36 -10.68
N ALA A 50 4.34 -12.68 -10.88
CA ALA A 50 4.38 -11.24 -11.17
C ALA A 50 5.13 -10.97 -12.46
N PHE A 51 4.59 -10.11 -13.30
CA PHE A 51 5.34 -9.53 -14.41
C PHE A 51 5.90 -8.19 -13.96
N VAL A 52 7.22 -8.04 -14.03
CA VAL A 52 7.95 -6.86 -13.54
C VAL A 52 8.80 -6.28 -14.67
N ILE A 53 8.69 -4.97 -14.88
CA ILE A 53 9.58 -4.22 -15.77
C ILE A 53 10.47 -3.32 -14.91
N LEU A 54 11.77 -3.60 -14.93
CA LEU A 54 12.80 -2.79 -14.31
C LEU A 54 13.49 -1.94 -15.36
N GLU A 55 13.86 -0.72 -15.02
CA GLU A 55 14.62 0.17 -15.88
C GLU A 55 15.90 0.61 -15.19
N GLU A 56 17.01 0.45 -15.90
CA GLU A 56 18.33 0.95 -15.50
C GLU A 56 18.32 2.48 -15.49
N GLN A 57 18.88 3.04 -14.43
CA GLN A 57 19.03 4.48 -14.22
C GLN A 57 20.47 4.91 -14.54
N LYS A 58 20.70 6.21 -14.69
CA LYS A 58 22.03 6.75 -15.07
C LYS A 58 23.15 6.39 -14.07
N ASP A 59 22.79 6.09 -12.83
CA ASP A 59 23.68 5.66 -11.74
C ASP A 59 23.84 4.13 -11.67
N LYS A 60 23.42 3.38 -12.69
CA LYS A 60 23.37 1.91 -12.75
C LYS A 60 22.46 1.27 -11.70
N SER A 61 21.59 2.06 -11.08
CA SER A 61 20.51 1.52 -10.25
C SER A 61 19.33 1.07 -11.10
N TYR A 62 18.41 0.33 -10.49
CA TYR A 62 17.24 -0.22 -11.16
C TYR A 62 15.99 0.23 -10.43
N LYS A 63 14.99 0.63 -11.21
CA LYS A 63 13.68 0.99 -10.68
C LYS A 63 12.56 0.23 -11.38
N VAL A 64 11.54 -0.11 -10.62
CA VAL A 64 10.33 -0.74 -11.15
C VAL A 64 9.51 0.32 -11.89
N VAL A 65 9.39 0.17 -13.19
CA VAL A 65 8.58 1.06 -14.04
C VAL A 65 7.13 0.65 -13.95
N GLU A 66 6.89 -0.66 -14.11
CA GLU A 66 5.58 -1.27 -14.17
C GLU A 66 5.63 -2.67 -13.59
N GLU A 67 4.51 -3.04 -12.99
CA GLU A 67 4.33 -4.35 -12.42
C GLU A 67 2.85 -4.72 -12.41
N TYR A 68 2.57 -5.98 -12.74
CA TYR A 68 1.22 -6.52 -12.75
C TYR A 68 1.21 -8.02 -12.40
N PRO A 69 0.09 -8.52 -11.87
CA PRO A 69 -0.08 -9.94 -11.59
C PRO A 69 -0.09 -10.77 -12.89
N SER A 70 0.50 -11.95 -12.82
CA SER A 70 0.68 -12.87 -13.94
C SER A 70 0.50 -14.32 -13.47
N SER A 71 0.41 -15.28 -14.40
CA SER A 71 0.43 -16.71 -14.07
C SER A 71 1.83 -17.19 -13.68
N ARG A 72 2.87 -16.58 -14.24
CA ARG A 72 4.29 -16.88 -13.98
C ARG A 72 5.07 -15.60 -13.73
N THR A 73 6.15 -15.73 -12.97
CA THR A 73 7.04 -14.61 -12.71
C THR A 73 7.92 -14.33 -13.92
N HIS A 74 7.81 -13.14 -14.49
CA HIS A 74 8.60 -12.69 -15.63
C HIS A 74 9.21 -11.35 -15.29
N ILE A 75 10.52 -11.25 -15.46
CA ILE A 75 11.28 -10.06 -15.09
C ILE A 75 11.98 -9.54 -16.33
N ILE A 76 11.64 -8.33 -16.74
CA ILE A 76 12.23 -7.63 -17.87
C ILE A 76 13.10 -6.51 -17.33
N VAL A 77 14.32 -6.40 -17.84
CA VAL A 77 15.24 -5.32 -17.57
C VAL A 77 15.39 -4.50 -18.84
N ARG A 78 15.03 -3.23 -18.76
CA ARG A 78 15.23 -2.22 -19.78
C ARG A 78 16.51 -1.44 -19.47
N ASP A 79 17.42 -1.36 -20.43
CA ASP A 79 18.63 -0.56 -20.32
C ASP A 79 18.40 0.94 -20.61
N LEU A 80 19.46 1.74 -20.53
CA LEU A 80 19.42 3.18 -20.84
C LEU A 80 19.16 3.49 -22.33
N GLN A 81 19.39 2.52 -23.22
CA GLN A 81 19.18 2.63 -24.66
C GLN A 81 17.75 2.23 -25.06
N GLY A 82 16.98 1.68 -24.11
CA GLY A 82 15.62 1.18 -24.32
C GLY A 82 15.55 -0.29 -24.75
N ASN A 83 16.67 -1.02 -24.80
CA ASN A 83 16.66 -2.45 -25.09
C ASN A 83 16.12 -3.23 -23.89
N GLU A 84 15.29 -4.22 -24.17
CA GLU A 84 14.66 -5.05 -23.15
C GLU A 84 15.24 -6.47 -23.15
N ARG A 85 15.62 -6.95 -21.97
CA ARG A 85 16.10 -8.31 -21.72
C ARG A 85 15.20 -8.99 -20.69
N VAL A 86 14.72 -10.18 -21.01
CA VAL A 86 14.06 -11.05 -20.04
C VAL A 86 15.13 -11.80 -19.24
N LEU A 87 15.03 -11.80 -17.92
CA LEU A 87 15.91 -12.59 -17.06
C LEU A 87 15.46 -14.06 -17.02
N SER A 88 16.43 -14.97 -17.08
CA SER A 88 16.20 -16.39 -16.84
C SER A 88 15.99 -16.69 -15.35
N ASN A 89 15.36 -17.82 -15.04
CA ASN A 89 15.15 -18.24 -13.64
C ASN A 89 16.47 -18.39 -12.87
N GLU A 90 17.53 -18.85 -13.55
CA GLU A 90 18.86 -19.03 -12.95
C GLU A 90 19.50 -17.68 -12.61
N GLU A 91 19.42 -16.70 -13.51
CA GLU A 91 19.88 -15.34 -13.26
C GLU A 91 19.11 -14.69 -12.11
N ILE A 92 17.79 -14.85 -12.08
CA ILE A 92 16.94 -14.34 -11.00
C ILE A 92 17.41 -14.96 -9.67
N GLN A 93 17.50 -16.28 -9.58
CA GLN A 93 17.93 -16.95 -8.34
C GLN A 93 19.34 -16.51 -7.90
N LYS A 94 20.28 -16.35 -8.83
CA LYS A 94 21.61 -15.84 -8.53
C LYS A 94 21.54 -14.44 -7.92
N LEU A 95 20.78 -13.53 -8.53
CA LEU A 95 20.60 -12.16 -8.02
C LEU A 95 19.91 -12.13 -6.65
N ILE A 96 18.91 -12.98 -6.43
CA ILE A 96 18.23 -13.09 -5.14
C ILE A 96 19.21 -13.61 -4.08
N LYS A 97 20.00 -14.65 -4.38
CA LYS A 97 20.97 -15.22 -3.44
C LYS A 97 22.10 -14.25 -3.09
N GLU A 98 22.57 -13.48 -4.06
CA GLU A 98 23.54 -12.40 -3.83
C GLU A 98 22.96 -11.31 -2.93
N GLU A 99 21.69 -10.97 -3.11
CA GLU A 99 21.01 -9.97 -2.27
C GLU A 99 20.66 -10.51 -0.87
N GLU A 100 20.32 -11.79 -0.76
CA GLU A 100 20.11 -12.50 0.50
C GLU A 100 21.33 -12.40 1.41
N ALA A 101 22.53 -12.66 0.87
CA ALA A 101 23.77 -12.51 1.64
C ALA A 101 23.94 -11.08 2.17
N LYS A 102 23.52 -10.06 1.41
CA LYS A 102 23.54 -8.67 1.89
C LYS A 102 22.50 -8.40 2.96
N ILE A 103 21.30 -8.98 2.83
CA ILE A 103 20.23 -8.90 3.83
C ILE A 103 20.69 -9.55 5.15
N ASP A 104 21.31 -10.72 5.06
CA ASP A 104 21.87 -11.42 6.22
C ASP A 104 22.98 -10.63 6.90
N ASN A 105 23.82 -9.95 6.12
CA ASN A 105 24.87 -9.07 6.63
C ASN A 105 24.35 -7.69 7.08
N GLY A 106 23.05 -7.39 6.97
CA GLY A 106 22.50 -6.06 7.30
C GLY A 106 22.93 -4.94 6.35
N THR A 107 23.49 -5.29 5.20
CA THR A 107 24.06 -4.35 4.21
C THR A 107 23.13 -4.07 3.03
N SER A 108 22.02 -4.81 2.90
CA SER A 108 21.07 -4.57 1.81
C SER A 108 20.35 -3.23 1.99
N LYS A 109 20.31 -2.46 0.90
CA LYS A 109 19.60 -1.17 0.84
C LYS A 109 18.09 -1.30 1.08
N LEU A 110 17.52 -2.51 0.99
CA LEU A 110 16.11 -2.75 1.31
C LEU A 110 15.82 -2.68 2.81
N ILE A 111 16.75 -3.10 3.66
CA ILE A 111 16.52 -3.24 5.11
C ILE A 111 17.23 -2.17 5.94
N GLN A 112 18.15 -1.42 5.31
CA GLN A 112 18.87 -0.35 5.96
C GLN A 112 17.97 0.87 6.21
N PRO A 113 18.18 1.57 7.34
CA PRO A 113 17.52 2.83 7.58
C PRO A 113 17.90 3.80 6.47
N ASN A 114 16.90 4.48 5.93
CA ASN A 114 17.14 5.57 5.01
C ASN A 114 17.78 6.72 5.81
N ASN A 115 19.10 6.78 5.86
CA ASN A 115 19.83 7.92 6.41
C ASN A 115 19.47 9.12 5.54
N GLY A 116 18.50 9.91 6.01
CA GLY A 116 17.81 10.94 5.23
C GLY A 116 18.77 11.80 4.43
N GLY A 117 18.67 11.73 3.11
CA GLY A 117 19.57 12.43 2.20
C GLY A 117 18.97 12.55 0.81
N SER A 118 17.85 13.26 0.70
CA SER A 118 17.55 13.98 -0.54
C SER A 118 18.55 15.13 -0.64
N GLY A 119 19.71 14.88 -1.29
CA GLY A 119 20.73 15.89 -1.58
C GLY A 119 21.88 15.93 -0.57
N GLY A 120 23.09 15.56 -1.01
CA GLY A 120 24.32 15.78 -0.26
C GLY A 120 25.35 14.66 -0.41
N SER A 121 26.10 14.70 -1.52
CA SER A 121 27.48 14.18 -1.71
C SER A 121 27.88 12.81 -1.10
N ASN A 122 28.05 11.82 -1.99
CA ASN A 122 28.73 10.50 -1.82
C ASN A 122 27.93 9.27 -1.31
N GLU A 123 26.69 9.07 -1.76
CA GLU A 123 26.04 7.73 -1.80
C GLU A 123 25.18 7.60 -3.07
N SER A 124 25.85 7.77 -4.21
CA SER A 124 25.32 7.44 -5.54
C SER A 124 25.16 5.93 -5.65
N SER A 125 24.07 5.37 -5.16
CA SER A 125 23.69 4.00 -5.51
C SER A 125 22.21 3.81 -5.21
N GLY A 126 21.35 4.00 -6.21
CA GLY A 126 19.99 3.45 -6.13
C GLY A 126 19.99 1.93 -5.97
N PHE A 127 18.81 1.32 -6.05
CA PHE A 127 18.65 -0.12 -5.82
C PHE A 127 19.39 -0.95 -6.88
N GLY A 128 20.15 -1.95 -6.46
CA GLY A 128 20.69 -2.97 -7.37
C GLY A 128 19.57 -3.85 -7.92
N LEU A 129 19.85 -4.60 -8.99
CA LEU A 129 18.83 -5.41 -9.67
C LEU A 129 18.14 -6.41 -8.73
N GLY A 130 18.89 -7.14 -7.92
CA GLY A 130 18.33 -8.08 -6.92
C GLY A 130 17.44 -7.38 -5.88
N SER A 131 17.90 -6.25 -5.32
CA SER A 131 17.08 -5.45 -4.40
C SER A 131 15.83 -4.87 -5.07
N ALA A 132 15.92 -4.50 -6.34
CA ALA A 132 14.78 -3.95 -7.05
C ALA A 132 13.74 -5.03 -7.34
N ILE A 133 14.18 -6.27 -7.63
CA ILE A 133 13.31 -7.44 -7.75
C ILE A 133 12.67 -7.78 -6.39
N LEU A 134 13.45 -7.80 -5.31
CA LEU A 134 12.92 -8.10 -3.97
C LEU A 134 12.00 -7.01 -3.41
N GLY A 135 12.20 -5.74 -3.75
CA GLY A 135 11.31 -4.64 -3.37
C GLY A 135 10.03 -4.56 -4.22
N SER A 136 9.96 -5.32 -5.31
CA SER A 136 8.79 -5.44 -6.17
C SER A 136 7.83 -6.53 -5.65
N ALA A 137 6.62 -6.67 -6.20
CA ALA A 137 5.73 -7.78 -5.85
C ALA A 137 6.34 -9.15 -6.19
N ALA A 138 7.27 -9.23 -7.17
CA ALA A 138 8.02 -10.46 -7.38
C ALA A 138 8.84 -10.87 -6.14
N GLY A 139 9.24 -9.92 -5.30
CA GLY A 139 9.92 -10.21 -4.04
C GLY A 139 9.06 -10.93 -3.02
N ALA A 140 7.75 -10.69 -2.98
CA ALA A 140 6.83 -11.46 -2.14
C ALA A 140 6.75 -12.94 -2.56
N ILE A 141 6.88 -13.21 -3.86
CA ILE A 141 6.80 -14.56 -4.44
C ILE A 141 8.15 -15.27 -4.32
N LEU A 142 9.20 -14.64 -4.85
CA LEU A 142 10.55 -15.18 -4.96
C LEU A 142 11.31 -15.14 -3.63
N GLY A 143 11.10 -14.07 -2.86
CA GLY A 143 11.71 -13.87 -1.56
C GLY A 143 10.89 -14.44 -0.41
N SER A 144 9.90 -15.29 -0.66
CA SER A 144 9.07 -15.91 0.39
C SER A 144 9.91 -16.61 1.47
N TYR A 145 11.03 -17.23 1.08
CA TYR A 145 11.98 -17.86 2.00
C TYR A 145 12.86 -16.84 2.77
N ILE A 146 13.13 -15.66 2.20
CA ILE A 146 13.83 -14.53 2.84
C ILE A 146 12.84 -13.64 3.63
N GLY A 147 11.53 -13.86 3.42
CA GLY A 147 10.46 -12.93 3.78
C GLY A 147 10.42 -12.58 5.25
N ASN A 148 10.80 -13.49 6.15
CA ASN A 148 10.85 -13.19 7.59
C ASN A 148 11.88 -12.10 7.93
N LYS A 149 12.99 -12.02 7.19
CA LYS A 149 14.03 -10.98 7.42
C LYS A 149 13.68 -9.67 6.72
N LEU A 150 13.08 -9.77 5.54
CA LEU A 150 12.67 -8.60 4.75
C LEU A 150 11.43 -7.93 5.34
N PHE A 151 10.33 -8.67 5.49
CA PHE A 151 9.02 -8.10 5.80
C PHE A 151 8.84 -7.76 7.29
N ASN A 152 9.63 -8.36 8.18
CA ASN A 152 9.66 -7.97 9.60
C ASN A 152 10.53 -6.72 9.85
N ASN A 153 11.24 -6.21 8.83
CA ASN A 153 12.04 -5.01 8.97
C ASN A 153 11.18 -3.75 8.68
N PRO A 154 11.09 -2.78 9.59
CA PRO A 154 10.28 -1.58 9.40
C PRO A 154 10.75 -0.71 8.22
N ASN A 155 12.04 -0.75 7.87
CA ASN A 155 12.59 0.02 6.75
C ASN A 155 12.18 -0.56 5.39
N TYR A 156 11.86 -1.85 5.32
CA TYR A 156 11.55 -2.54 4.07
C TYR A 156 10.38 -1.89 3.35
N GLN A 157 9.28 -1.62 4.04
CA GLN A 157 8.08 -1.05 3.41
C GLN A 157 8.37 0.31 2.77
N GLN A 158 9.14 1.16 3.45
CA GLN A 158 9.55 2.46 2.93
C GLN A 158 10.50 2.32 1.73
N ASN A 159 11.45 1.40 1.79
CA ASN A 159 12.44 1.20 0.74
C ASN A 159 11.85 0.49 -0.49
N ALA A 160 10.94 -0.46 -0.31
CA ALA A 160 10.18 -1.10 -1.38
C ALA A 160 9.38 -0.08 -2.18
N GLN A 161 8.70 0.87 -1.53
CA GLN A 161 8.01 1.97 -2.20
C GLN A 161 8.93 2.83 -3.07
N ARG A 162 10.17 3.07 -2.62
CA ARG A 162 11.17 3.89 -3.34
C ARG A 162 11.84 3.16 -4.51
N THR A 163 11.70 1.85 -4.56
CA THR A 163 12.18 1.01 -5.65
C THR A 163 11.40 1.30 -6.94
N TYR A 164 10.17 1.81 -6.82
CA TYR A 164 9.36 2.20 -7.97
C TYR A 164 9.86 3.51 -8.59
N LYS A 165 9.78 3.60 -9.92
CA LYS A 165 10.15 4.81 -10.68
C LYS A 165 9.26 5.99 -10.33
N SER A 166 8.01 5.74 -9.94
CA SER A 166 7.06 6.77 -9.51
C SER A 166 6.09 6.25 -8.44
N PRO A 167 5.53 7.14 -7.60
CA PRO A 167 4.47 6.76 -6.66
C PRO A 167 3.22 6.19 -7.36
N GLN A 168 2.93 6.67 -8.57
CA GLN A 168 1.84 6.16 -9.40
C GLN A 168 2.08 4.71 -9.83
N ALA A 169 3.31 4.34 -10.21
CA ALA A 169 3.64 2.96 -10.54
C ALA A 169 3.42 2.02 -9.35
N TYR A 170 3.81 2.44 -8.15
CA TYR A 170 3.55 1.69 -6.92
C TYR A 170 2.06 1.52 -6.66
N GLN A 171 1.27 2.59 -6.74
CA GLN A 171 -0.18 2.54 -6.55
C GLN A 171 -0.86 1.63 -7.59
N ARG A 172 -0.44 1.69 -8.86
CA ARG A 172 -0.95 0.80 -9.91
C ARG A 172 -0.63 -0.65 -9.62
N SER A 173 0.59 -0.97 -9.17
CA SER A 173 0.96 -2.32 -8.74
C SER A 173 0.02 -2.80 -7.63
N GLN A 174 -0.04 -2.08 -6.51
CA GLN A 174 -0.89 -2.46 -5.37
C GLN A 174 -2.35 -2.67 -5.77
N ASN A 175 -2.91 -1.78 -6.59
CA ASN A 175 -4.28 -1.89 -7.09
C ASN A 175 -4.48 -3.11 -8.00
N SER A 176 -3.47 -3.48 -8.79
CA SER A 176 -3.55 -4.62 -9.70
C SER A 176 -3.50 -5.94 -8.94
N PHE A 177 -2.64 -6.05 -7.93
CA PHE A 177 -2.55 -7.23 -7.06
C PHE A 177 -3.78 -7.39 -6.15
N SER A 178 -4.35 -6.30 -5.62
CA SER A 178 -5.56 -6.36 -4.78
C SER A 178 -6.81 -6.75 -5.58
N LYS A 179 -6.95 -6.30 -6.83
CA LYS A 179 -8.05 -6.69 -7.74
C LYS A 179 -7.93 -8.11 -8.27
N SER A 180 -6.73 -8.68 -8.25
CA SER A 180 -6.45 -10.03 -8.75
C SER A 180 -6.59 -11.12 -7.69
N ALA A 181 -6.74 -10.73 -6.42
CA ALA A 181 -7.32 -11.61 -5.41
C ALA A 181 -8.74 -11.95 -5.88
N PRO A 182 -9.13 -13.23 -5.99
CA PRO A 182 -10.53 -13.54 -6.22
C PRO A 182 -11.30 -12.87 -5.10
N SER A 183 -12.12 -11.87 -5.45
CA SER A 183 -13.27 -11.52 -4.64
C SER A 183 -13.94 -12.86 -4.37
N ALA A 184 -13.94 -13.29 -3.11
CA ALA A 184 -14.88 -14.31 -2.71
C ALA A 184 -16.22 -13.75 -3.16
N SER A 185 -16.75 -14.34 -4.23
CA SER A 185 -18.09 -14.12 -4.71
C SER A 185 -19.00 -14.52 -3.56
N SER A 186 -19.27 -13.57 -2.68
CA SER A 186 -20.59 -13.45 -2.09
C SER A 186 -21.52 -13.27 -3.28
N MET A 187 -22.04 -14.39 -3.77
CA MET A 187 -23.31 -14.43 -4.44
C MET A 187 -24.32 -13.72 -3.53
N GLY A 188 -24.68 -12.48 -3.87
CA GLY A 188 -25.63 -11.73 -3.06
C GLY A 188 -25.75 -10.27 -3.47
N GLY A 189 -26.62 -10.01 -4.44
CA GLY A 189 -27.23 -8.68 -4.60
C GLY A 189 -26.65 -7.84 -5.73
N ALA A 190 -27.41 -7.79 -6.83
CA ALA A 190 -27.36 -6.69 -7.76
C ALA A 190 -27.48 -5.36 -7.00
N SER A 191 -26.61 -4.37 -7.27
CA SER A 191 -26.94 -2.94 -7.36
C SER A 191 -25.71 -2.06 -7.59
N LYS A 192 -25.81 -1.22 -8.64
CA LYS A 192 -25.12 0.05 -8.86
C LYS A 192 -23.60 0.02 -9.10
N GLY A 193 -23.24 -0.31 -10.34
CA GLY A 193 -22.24 0.49 -11.05
C GLY A 193 -22.84 1.87 -11.39
N GLN A 194 -22.32 2.93 -10.80
CA GLN A 194 -22.56 4.30 -11.27
C GLN A 194 -21.37 5.19 -10.90
N SER A 195 -20.29 5.09 -11.68
CA SER A 195 -19.24 6.10 -11.73
C SER A 195 -19.02 6.48 -13.20
N GLY A 196 -19.83 7.41 -13.68
CA GLY A 196 -19.71 8.02 -15.00
C GLY A 196 -19.98 9.51 -14.85
N PHE A 197 -18.91 10.30 -14.84
CA PHE A 197 -18.95 11.76 -14.69
C PHE A 197 -19.09 12.43 -16.06
N PHE A 198 -19.98 11.91 -16.92
CA PHE A 198 -20.25 12.47 -18.24
C PHE A 198 -21.69 12.13 -18.61
N GLY A 199 -22.57 13.12 -18.70
CA GLY A 199 -23.98 12.89 -19.00
C GLY A 199 -24.82 14.16 -18.94
N SER A 200 -24.49 15.12 -19.79
CA SER A 200 -25.38 16.24 -20.12
C SER A 200 -26.59 15.71 -20.89
N SER A 201 -27.80 15.87 -20.36
CA SER A 201 -29.04 15.97 -21.16
C SER A 201 -30.23 16.38 -20.29
N ARG A 202 -30.79 17.57 -20.60
CA ARG A 202 -32.10 18.09 -20.14
C ARG A 202 -33.25 17.16 -20.58
N PRO A 203 -34.38 17.15 -19.86
CA PRO A 203 -35.64 17.66 -20.46
C PRO A 203 -36.51 18.44 -19.45
N THR A 204 -36.95 19.65 -19.76
CA THR A 204 -38.33 20.02 -20.18
C THR A 204 -39.48 19.25 -19.49
N SER A 205 -40.28 19.92 -18.66
CA SER A 205 -41.76 19.95 -18.71
C SER A 205 -42.39 20.82 -17.59
N SER A 206 -42.94 21.96 -18.03
CA SER A 206 -44.11 22.74 -17.59
C SER A 206 -44.31 23.24 -16.14
N PRO A 207 -44.59 24.56 -15.97
CA PRO A 207 -45.00 25.18 -14.71
C PRO A 207 -46.51 25.03 -14.46
N ALA A 208 -46.89 24.82 -13.19
CA ALA A 208 -48.28 24.85 -12.76
C ALA A 208 -48.78 26.31 -12.71
N VAL A 209 -49.74 26.64 -13.57
CA VAL A 209 -50.53 27.87 -13.49
C VAL A 209 -51.74 27.63 -12.60
N SER A 210 -51.82 28.32 -11.46
CA SER A 210 -53.05 28.45 -10.68
C SER A 210 -53.83 29.64 -11.22
N SER A 211 -54.94 29.39 -11.90
CA SER A 211 -55.90 30.43 -12.30
C SER A 211 -57.31 29.99 -11.93
N GLY A 212 -57.96 30.85 -11.16
CA GLY A 212 -59.23 30.58 -10.50
C GLY A 212 -60.42 30.44 -11.44
N THR A 213 -61.37 29.64 -11.01
CA THR A 213 -62.71 29.53 -11.59
C THR A 213 -63.73 30.10 -10.62
N ARG A 214 -64.43 31.12 -11.10
CA ARG A 214 -65.57 31.80 -10.48
C ARG A 214 -66.77 30.85 -10.48
N GLY A 215 -67.41 30.67 -9.32
CA GLY A 215 -68.70 30.02 -9.20
C GLY A 215 -69.83 31.06 -9.24
N PHE A 216 -70.75 30.89 -10.18
CA PHE A 216 -72.08 31.49 -10.18
C PHE A 216 -73.06 30.52 -9.51
N ASN A 217 -73.83 30.96 -8.50
CA ASN A 217 -75.26 30.63 -8.40
C ASN A 217 -75.97 31.42 -7.29
N ALA A 218 -77.22 31.78 -7.61
CA ALA A 218 -78.31 32.36 -6.81
C ALA A 218 -78.15 33.78 -6.27
#